data_AF-A0A2W5EYQ4-F1
#
_entry.id   AF-A0A2W5EYQ4-F1
#
_cell.length_a   1.000
_cell.length_b   1.000
_cell.length_c   1.000
_cell.angle_alpha   90.00
_cell.angle_beta   90.00
_cell.angle_gamma   90.00
#
_symmetry.space_group_name_H-M   'P 1'
#
loop_
_entity.id
_entity.type
_entity.pdbx_description
1 polymer ?
#
loop_
_entity_poly.entity_id
_entity_poly.type
_entity_poly.pdbx_seq_one_letter_code
_entity_poly.pdbx_strand_id
1 'polypeptide(L)'
;MNRTGRSRILGCLLLLLPALATAGGNSLLIPANGRCSLNTAPEDMPEALAACQQAAQSGDSEAQFELGEYYYDGQRAPRDLKQALNWFEQASLKGHANAQLRLGGMFFRGEGVPANNMQAFIVLKMAAVNGSDEALDTADLVAAQMRRDELDIATQVLGQIFRNYLTDLQTVDGANSPFAPLP
;
A
#
# COMPACT_ATOMS: atom_id res chain seq x y z
N MET A 1 52.84 43.67 -37.15
CA MET A 1 52.80 44.50 -35.91
C MET A 1 51.34 44.80 -35.61
N ASN A 2 50.73 43.94 -34.78
CA ASN A 2 50.27 44.22 -33.41
C ASN A 2 49.13 45.24 -33.24
N ARG A 3 47.95 44.66 -32.96
CA ARG A 3 47.02 44.94 -31.83
C ARG A 3 46.21 46.26 -31.94
N THR A 4 44.92 46.39 -31.58
CA THR A 4 44.14 45.79 -30.49
C THR A 4 42.68 46.29 -30.56
N GLY A 5 41.69 45.50 -30.10
CA GLY A 5 40.33 45.98 -29.73
C GLY A 5 39.23 44.97 -30.10
N ARG A 6 38.86 44.02 -29.22
CA ARG A 6 37.69 44.08 -28.29
C ARG A 6 36.34 44.11 -29.06
N SER A 7 35.35 43.22 -28.93
CA SER A 7 34.78 42.54 -27.74
C SER A 7 33.89 41.35 -28.21
N ARG A 8 34.08 40.15 -27.64
CA ARG A 8 33.18 39.42 -26.71
C ARG A 8 31.77 39.01 -27.22
N ILE A 9 31.66 37.69 -27.40
CA ILE A 9 30.64 36.75 -26.90
C ILE A 9 29.22 36.92 -27.47
N LEU A 10 28.90 36.02 -28.41
CA LEU A 10 27.56 35.68 -28.87
C LEU A 10 26.78 35.05 -27.68
N GLY A 11 26.12 35.89 -26.89
CA GLY A 11 25.22 35.47 -25.82
C GLY A 11 23.86 35.06 -26.37
N CYS A 12 23.76 33.83 -26.89
CA CYS A 12 22.45 33.22 -27.13
C CYS A 12 21.95 32.68 -25.79
N LEU A 13 21.19 33.51 -25.06
CA LEU A 13 20.42 33.10 -23.89
C LEU A 13 19.37 32.07 -24.35
N LEU A 14 19.73 30.78 -24.26
CA LEU A 14 18.74 29.71 -24.16
C LEU A 14 18.04 29.87 -22.81
N LEU A 15 16.90 30.56 -22.84
CA LEU A 15 15.93 30.54 -21.76
C LEU A 15 15.50 29.09 -21.56
N LEU A 16 16.15 28.39 -20.62
CA LEU A 16 15.63 27.18 -20.00
C LEU A 16 14.39 27.58 -19.20
N LEU A 17 13.26 27.62 -19.88
CA LEU A 17 11.96 27.53 -19.23
C LEU A 17 11.93 26.16 -18.51
N PRO A 18 11.67 26.10 -17.20
CA PRO A 18 11.30 24.84 -16.59
C PRO A 18 9.95 24.47 -17.18
N ALA A 19 9.93 23.45 -18.03
CA ALA A 19 8.70 22.76 -18.35
C ALA A 19 8.18 22.19 -17.03
N LEU A 20 7.19 22.85 -16.43
CA LEU A 20 6.24 22.18 -15.55
C LEU A 20 5.51 21.18 -16.44
N ALA A 21 6.13 20.01 -16.61
CA ALA A 21 5.46 18.83 -17.11
C ALA A 21 4.48 18.42 -16.02
N THR A 22 3.27 18.99 -16.07
CA THR A 22 2.11 18.30 -15.54
C THR A 22 2.01 17.00 -16.31
N ALA A 23 2.41 15.90 -15.68
CA ALA A 23 2.17 14.56 -16.19
C ALA A 23 0.66 14.27 -16.11
N GLY A 24 -0.11 14.94 -16.95
CA GLY A 24 -1.44 14.50 -17.36
C GLY A 24 -1.22 13.50 -18.48
N GLY A 25 -1.42 12.21 -18.17
CA GLY A 25 -1.20 11.12 -19.10
C GLY A 25 -1.92 11.33 -20.43
N ASN A 26 -1.23 11.04 -21.53
CA ASN A 26 -1.79 11.06 -22.87
C ASN A 26 -2.93 10.03 -22.99
N SER A 27 -4.13 10.52 -23.29
CA SER A 27 -5.41 9.81 -23.23
C SER A 27 -5.73 8.98 -24.49
N LEU A 28 -4.80 8.17 -24.98
CA LEU A 28 -5.01 7.40 -26.23
C LEU A 28 -4.53 5.93 -26.23
N LEU A 29 -4.20 5.33 -25.08
CA LEU A 29 -3.83 3.91 -25.02
C LEU A 29 -4.43 3.24 -23.79
N ILE A 30 -5.67 2.75 -23.91
CA ILE A 30 -6.42 2.02 -22.87
C ILE A 30 -6.69 2.96 -21.67
N PRO A 31 -7.90 3.06 -21.11
CA PRO A 31 -8.04 3.72 -19.81
C PRO A 31 -7.13 2.94 -18.86
N ALA A 32 -6.03 3.56 -18.41
CA ALA A 32 -5.36 3.11 -17.21
C ALA A 32 -6.48 3.00 -16.19
N ASN A 33 -6.75 1.81 -15.66
CA ASN A 33 -7.62 1.63 -14.51
C ASN A 33 -7.17 2.70 -13.51
N GLY A 34 -7.99 3.75 -13.41
CA GLY A 34 -7.56 5.02 -12.85
C GLY A 34 -7.12 4.72 -11.44
N ARG A 35 -5.85 5.00 -11.11
CA ARG A 35 -5.37 4.87 -9.74
C ARG A 35 -6.39 5.59 -8.87
N CYS A 36 -7.07 4.85 -8.02
CA CYS A 36 -8.00 5.45 -7.07
C CYS A 36 -7.22 6.52 -6.30
N SER A 37 -7.66 7.76 -6.37
CA SER A 37 -7.05 8.88 -5.66
C SER A 37 -8.16 9.72 -5.08
N LEU A 38 -8.30 9.66 -3.75
CA LEU A 38 -9.29 10.43 -3.02
C LEU A 38 -8.70 11.72 -2.44
N ASN A 39 -7.58 12.17 -3.01
CA ASN A 39 -6.99 13.48 -2.77
C ASN A 39 -7.30 14.41 -3.94
N THR A 40 -8.58 14.75 -4.08
CA THR A 40 -9.11 15.62 -5.15
C THR A 40 -9.87 16.81 -4.57
N ALA A 41 -10.19 17.79 -5.42
CA ALA A 41 -10.99 18.95 -5.05
C ALA A 41 -12.38 18.51 -4.53
N PRO A 42 -12.98 19.21 -3.56
CA PRO A 42 -14.27 18.81 -2.97
C PRO A 42 -15.40 18.61 -3.99
N GLU A 43 -15.40 19.39 -5.07
CA GLU A 43 -16.37 19.31 -6.17
C GLU A 43 -16.28 18.00 -6.97
N ASP A 44 -15.09 17.42 -7.11
CA ASP A 44 -14.84 16.19 -7.87
C ASP A 44 -14.93 14.94 -6.98
N MET A 45 -15.05 15.12 -5.66
CA MET A 45 -15.06 14.05 -4.67
C MET A 45 -16.14 12.98 -4.93
N PRO A 46 -17.40 13.31 -5.32
CA PRO A 46 -18.42 12.29 -5.57
C PRO A 46 -18.05 11.36 -6.73
N GLU A 47 -17.49 11.91 -7.82
CA GLU A 47 -17.08 11.13 -8.98
C GLU A 47 -15.85 10.28 -8.67
N ALA A 48 -14.84 10.86 -8.00
CA ALA A 48 -13.65 10.14 -7.56
C ALA A 48 -14.01 8.98 -6.62
N LEU A 49 -14.94 9.20 -5.68
CA LEU A 49 -15.42 8.17 -4.77
C LEU A 49 -16.13 7.04 -5.52
N ALA A 50 -16.98 7.35 -6.49
CA ALA A 50 -17.68 6.35 -7.30
C ALA A 50 -16.70 5.49 -8.11
N ALA A 51 -15.69 6.12 -8.75
CA ALA A 51 -14.66 5.40 -9.50
C ALA A 51 -13.81 4.50 -8.59
N CYS A 52 -13.39 5.00 -7.43
CA CYS A 52 -12.67 4.23 -6.42
C CYS A 52 -13.47 3.02 -5.91
N GLN A 53 -14.77 3.22 -5.61
CA GLN A 53 -15.66 2.14 -5.19
C GLN A 53 -15.78 1.06 -6.27
N GLN A 54 -15.90 1.45 -7.54
CA GLN A 54 -15.95 0.49 -8.65
C GLN A 54 -14.64 -0.30 -8.78
N ALA A 55 -13.49 0.35 -8.67
CA ALA A 55 -12.18 -0.32 -8.71
C ALA A 55 -12.01 -1.28 -7.52
N ALA A 56 -12.36 -0.84 -6.32
CA ALA A 56 -12.30 -1.66 -5.10
C ALA A 56 -13.22 -2.89 -5.16
N GLN A 57 -14.44 -2.73 -5.70
CA GLN A 57 -15.38 -3.83 -5.95
C GLN A 57 -14.88 -4.80 -7.02
N SER A 58 -14.07 -4.32 -7.96
CA SER A 58 -13.38 -5.16 -8.95
C SER A 58 -12.14 -5.86 -8.39
N GLY A 59 -11.83 -5.65 -7.10
CA GLY A 59 -10.75 -6.31 -6.39
C GLY A 59 -9.40 -5.60 -6.51
N ASP A 60 -9.36 -4.33 -6.89
CA ASP A 60 -8.16 -3.51 -6.83
C ASP A 60 -7.80 -3.22 -5.36
N SER A 61 -6.67 -3.75 -4.89
CA SER A 61 -6.22 -3.61 -3.51
C SER A 61 -5.77 -2.20 -3.15
N GLU A 62 -5.27 -1.42 -4.12
CA GLU A 62 -4.90 -0.02 -3.92
C GLU A 62 -6.17 0.81 -3.69
N ALA A 63 -7.21 0.59 -4.51
CA ALA A 63 -8.49 1.27 -4.34
C ALA A 63 -9.18 0.90 -3.02
N GLN A 64 -9.07 -0.37 -2.60
CA GLN A 64 -9.54 -0.81 -1.28
C GLN A 64 -8.76 -0.09 -0.16
N PHE A 65 -7.44 0.03 -0.27
CA PHE A 65 -6.64 0.76 0.71
C PHE A 65 -7.02 2.24 0.79
N GLU A 66 -7.16 2.92 -0.35
CA GLU A 66 -7.54 4.34 -0.43
C GLU A 66 -8.92 4.61 0.17
N LEU A 67 -9.91 3.73 -0.06
CA LEU A 67 -11.20 3.80 0.61
C LEU A 67 -11.07 3.59 2.12
N GLY A 68 -10.19 2.70 2.55
CA GLY A 68 -9.85 2.51 3.96
C GLY A 68 -9.36 3.80 4.62
N GLU A 69 -8.36 4.46 4.03
CA GLU A 69 -7.82 5.74 4.53
C GLU A 69 -8.89 6.83 4.53
N TYR A 70 -9.72 6.90 3.47
CA TYR A 70 -10.79 7.88 3.36
C TYR A 70 -11.77 7.84 4.55
N TYR A 71 -12.17 6.64 4.98
CA TYR A 71 -13.04 6.48 6.15
C TYR A 71 -12.29 6.53 7.49
N TYR A 72 -10.99 6.25 7.50
CA TYR A 72 -10.18 6.24 8.71
C TYR A 72 -9.80 7.64 9.20
N ASP A 73 -9.39 8.53 8.30
CA ASP A 73 -8.81 9.84 8.64
C ASP A 73 -9.84 10.83 9.18
N GLY A 74 -11.10 10.73 8.74
CA GLY A 74 -12.16 11.65 9.13
C GLY A 74 -12.03 13.08 8.56
N GLN A 75 -11.02 13.36 7.72
CA GLN A 75 -10.75 14.70 7.18
C GLN A 75 -11.62 15.04 5.97
N ARG A 76 -11.88 14.04 5.12
CA ARG A 76 -12.58 14.17 3.82
C ARG A 76 -14.05 13.72 3.90
N ALA A 77 -14.36 12.88 4.88
CA ALA A 77 -15.70 12.39 5.22
C ALA A 77 -15.79 12.17 6.73
N PRO A 78 -16.99 12.06 7.30
CA PRO A 78 -17.15 11.60 8.68
C PRO A 78 -16.40 10.28 8.90
N ARG A 79 -15.60 10.23 9.95
CA ARG A 79 -14.80 9.06 10.31
C ARG A 79 -15.72 7.85 10.55
N ASP A 80 -15.46 6.75 9.84
CA ASP A 80 -16.17 5.47 9.97
C ASP A 80 -15.15 4.32 10.05
N LEU A 81 -14.78 3.97 11.28
CA LEU A 81 -13.79 2.93 11.51
C LEU A 81 -14.25 1.53 11.11
N LYS A 82 -15.55 1.27 11.04
CA LYS A 82 -16.06 -0.03 10.61
C LYS A 82 -15.87 -0.20 9.10
N GLN A 83 -16.16 0.85 8.34
CA GLN A 83 -15.88 0.83 6.90
C GLN A 83 -14.38 0.80 6.61
N ALA A 84 -13.59 1.60 7.33
CA ALA A 84 -12.13 1.57 7.19
C ALA A 84 -11.57 0.15 7.40
N LEU A 85 -11.97 -0.50 8.50
CA LEU A 85 -11.55 -1.86 8.81
C LEU A 85 -11.95 -2.86 7.71
N ASN A 86 -13.19 -2.81 7.24
CA ASN A 86 -13.67 -3.70 6.17
C ASN A 86 -12.86 -3.52 4.86
N TRP A 87 -12.47 -2.29 4.52
CA TRP A 87 -11.68 -2.03 3.33
C TRP A 87 -10.21 -2.44 3.50
N PHE A 88 -9.60 -2.14 4.65
CA PHE A 88 -8.26 -2.61 4.97
C PHE A 88 -8.16 -4.13 5.04
N GLU A 89 -9.17 -4.82 5.56
CA GLU A 89 -9.22 -6.29 5.56
C GLU A 89 -9.20 -6.86 4.13
N GLN A 90 -10.02 -6.32 3.23
CA GLN A 90 -10.05 -6.76 1.83
C GLN A 90 -8.69 -6.55 1.12
N ALA A 91 -8.08 -5.38 1.29
CA ALA A 91 -6.76 -5.09 0.73
C ALA A 91 -5.66 -5.97 1.37
N SER A 92 -5.75 -6.19 2.69
CA SER A 92 -4.84 -7.03 3.47
C SER A 92 -4.82 -8.48 3.00
N LEU A 93 -6.00 -9.05 2.69
CA LEU A 93 -6.13 -10.40 2.15
C LEU A 93 -5.47 -10.57 0.77
N LYS A 94 -5.27 -9.47 0.04
CA LYS A 94 -4.56 -9.43 -1.25
C LYS A 94 -3.07 -9.13 -1.11
N GLY A 95 -2.54 -9.03 0.11
CA GLY A 95 -1.14 -8.75 0.37
C GLY A 95 -0.75 -7.27 0.34
N HIS A 96 -1.71 -6.34 0.37
CA HIS A 96 -1.40 -4.91 0.36
C HIS A 96 -0.72 -4.48 1.68
N ALA A 97 0.57 -4.22 1.64
CA ALA A 97 1.41 -4.03 2.82
C ALA A 97 0.96 -2.87 3.72
N ASN A 98 0.61 -1.71 3.13
CA ASN A 98 0.14 -0.56 3.91
C ASN A 98 -1.23 -0.79 4.55
N ALA A 99 -2.10 -1.59 3.90
CA ALA A 99 -3.39 -1.96 4.47
C ALA A 99 -3.21 -2.91 5.65
N GLN A 100 -2.27 -3.86 5.54
CA GLN A 100 -1.88 -4.74 6.64
C GLN A 100 -1.29 -3.93 7.81
N LEU A 101 -0.42 -2.95 7.54
CA LEU A 101 0.11 -2.05 8.57
C LEU A 101 -1.01 -1.30 9.32
N ARG A 102 -1.94 -0.69 8.58
CA ARG A 102 -3.11 0.00 9.16
C ARG A 102 -3.98 -0.94 9.98
N LEU A 103 -4.35 -2.09 9.42
CA LEU A 103 -5.18 -3.10 10.07
C LEU A 103 -4.52 -3.65 11.34
N GLY A 104 -3.23 -3.94 11.29
CA GLY A 104 -2.44 -4.37 12.45
C GLY A 104 -2.42 -3.32 13.57
N GLY A 105 -2.26 -2.04 13.20
CA GLY A 105 -2.39 -0.92 14.13
C GLY A 105 -3.77 -0.79 14.75
N MET A 106 -4.84 -1.00 13.97
CA MET A 106 -6.22 -0.96 14.47
C MET A 106 -6.50 -2.10 15.46
N PHE A 107 -6.04 -3.33 15.17
CA PHE A 107 -6.13 -4.44 16.12
C PHE A 107 -5.32 -4.18 17.39
N PHE A 108 -4.14 -3.55 17.28
CA PHE A 108 -3.32 -3.26 18.45
C PHE A 108 -3.97 -2.21 19.36
N ARG A 109 -4.51 -1.14 18.77
CA ARG A 109 -5.12 -0.03 19.54
C ARG A 109 -6.59 -0.23 19.88
N GLY A 110 -7.25 -1.23 19.29
CA GLY A 110 -8.68 -1.44 19.42
C GLY A 110 -9.52 -0.37 18.72
N GLU A 111 -9.09 0.09 17.55
CA GLU A 111 -9.76 1.15 16.79
C GLU A 111 -10.86 0.57 15.90
N GLY A 112 -12.13 0.79 16.26
CA GLY A 112 -13.27 0.28 15.50
C GLY A 112 -13.52 -1.23 15.67
N VAL A 113 -12.63 -1.92 16.38
CA VAL A 113 -12.67 -3.36 16.70
C VAL A 113 -12.07 -3.57 18.10
N PRO A 114 -12.45 -4.61 18.86
CA PRO A 114 -11.77 -4.93 20.11
C PRO A 114 -10.27 -5.18 19.89
N ALA A 115 -9.44 -4.69 20.81
CA ALA A 115 -7.99 -4.88 20.71
C ALA A 115 -7.64 -6.38 20.76
N ASN A 116 -6.69 -6.79 19.91
CA ASN A 116 -6.23 -8.17 19.81
C ASN A 116 -4.76 -8.23 19.37
N ASN A 117 -3.87 -8.45 20.34
CA ASN A 117 -2.42 -8.48 20.08
C ASN A 117 -2.00 -9.66 19.18
N MET A 118 -2.67 -10.82 19.23
CA MET A 118 -2.35 -11.93 18.32
C MET A 118 -2.68 -11.56 16.87
N GLN A 119 -3.87 -11.01 16.61
CA GLN A 119 -4.25 -10.57 15.26
C GLN A 119 -3.35 -9.43 14.77
N ALA A 120 -3.05 -8.45 15.62
CA ALA A 120 -2.13 -7.38 15.31
C ALA A 120 -0.75 -7.92 14.92
N PHE A 121 -0.15 -8.79 15.75
CA PHE A 121 1.16 -9.36 15.49
C PHE A 121 1.20 -10.14 14.16
N ILE A 122 0.22 -11.01 13.92
CA ILE A 122 0.14 -11.80 12.69
C ILE A 122 0.07 -10.88 11.46
N VAL A 123 -0.83 -9.90 11.46
CA VAL A 123 -1.00 -9.00 10.31
C VAL A 123 0.22 -8.11 10.10
N LEU A 124 0.85 -7.60 11.15
CA LEU A 124 2.07 -6.77 11.04
C LEU A 124 3.27 -7.58 10.52
N LYS A 125 3.43 -8.84 10.94
CA LYS A 125 4.47 -9.71 10.36
C LYS A 125 4.21 -10.02 8.89
N MET A 126 2.94 -10.17 8.48
CA MET A 126 2.59 -10.27 7.06
C MET A 126 2.90 -8.98 6.28
N ALA A 127 2.61 -7.81 6.86
CA ALA A 127 2.93 -6.50 6.27
C ALA A 127 4.43 -6.36 5.99
N ALA A 128 5.27 -6.77 6.94
CA ALA A 128 6.72 -6.77 6.78
C ALA A 128 7.18 -7.66 5.62
N VAL A 129 6.62 -8.87 5.51
CA VAL A 129 6.93 -9.77 4.39
C VAL A 129 6.49 -9.19 3.04
N ASN A 130 5.41 -8.42 3.01
CA ASN A 130 4.91 -7.75 1.83
C ASN A 130 5.56 -6.37 1.56
N GLY A 131 6.62 -6.00 2.30
CA GLY A 131 7.44 -4.83 2.02
C GLY A 131 7.15 -3.58 2.85
N SER A 132 6.41 -3.69 3.95
CA SER A 132 6.27 -2.60 4.92
C SER A 132 7.37 -2.67 5.98
N ASP A 133 8.44 -1.89 5.79
CA ASP A 133 9.59 -1.86 6.71
C ASP A 133 9.18 -1.41 8.12
N GLU A 134 8.25 -0.46 8.23
CA GLU A 134 7.72 0.06 9.50
C GLU A 134 6.93 -0.97 10.32
N ALA A 135 6.45 -2.04 9.68
CA ALA A 135 5.60 -3.02 10.35
C ALA A 135 6.35 -3.89 11.35
N LEU A 136 7.67 -4.10 11.17
CA LEU A 136 8.48 -4.90 12.10
C LEU A 136 8.59 -4.22 13.47
N ASP A 137 8.89 -2.92 13.49
CA ASP A 137 8.98 -2.16 14.73
C ASP A 137 7.66 -2.22 15.50
N THR A 138 6.53 -2.08 14.79
CA THR A 138 5.20 -2.20 15.40
C THR A 138 4.94 -3.62 15.90
N ALA A 139 5.32 -4.65 15.14
CA ALA A 139 5.16 -6.05 15.55
C ALA A 139 5.96 -6.36 16.83
N ASP A 140 7.17 -5.82 16.97
CA ASP A 140 8.01 -5.99 18.15
C ASP A 140 7.39 -5.32 19.38
N LEU A 141 6.79 -4.14 19.22
CA LEU A 141 6.02 -3.47 20.28
C LEU A 141 4.81 -4.31 20.71
N VAL A 142 4.10 -4.91 19.77
CA VAL A 142 2.96 -5.80 20.07
C VAL A 142 3.45 -7.06 20.81
N ALA A 143 4.51 -7.71 20.32
CA ALA A 143 5.07 -8.92 20.91
C ALA A 143 5.54 -8.71 22.35
N ALA A 144 6.08 -7.53 22.67
CA ALA A 144 6.46 -7.16 24.04
C ALA A 144 5.28 -7.13 25.03
N GLN A 145 4.04 -7.02 24.53
CA GLN A 145 2.82 -7.01 25.34
C GLN A 145 2.08 -8.36 25.34
N MET A 146 2.58 -9.34 24.60
CA MET A 146 1.95 -10.66 24.50
C MET A 146 2.47 -11.60 25.58
N ARG A 147 1.60 -12.51 26.04
CA ARG A 147 2.06 -13.64 26.84
C ARG A 147 2.86 -14.59 25.93
N ARG A 148 3.80 -15.34 26.51
CA ARG A 148 4.66 -16.26 25.74
C ARG A 148 3.85 -17.30 24.96
N ASP A 149 2.81 -17.86 25.59
CA ASP A 149 1.92 -18.83 24.97
C ASP A 149 1.14 -18.24 23.78
N GLU A 150 0.68 -16.98 23.88
CA GLU A 150 0.01 -16.29 22.78
C GLU A 150 0.96 -16.01 21.61
N LEU A 151 2.21 -15.63 21.92
CA LEU A 151 3.23 -15.38 20.90
C LEU A 151 3.63 -16.68 20.17
N ASP A 152 3.75 -17.78 20.91
CA ASP A 152 4.02 -19.11 20.35
C ASP A 152 2.89 -19.55 19.39
N ILE A 153 1.63 -19.38 19.82
CA ILE A 153 0.45 -19.67 18.99
C ILE A 153 0.45 -18.79 17.73
N ALA A 154 0.66 -17.48 17.88
CA ALA A 154 0.66 -16.55 16.76
C ALA A 154 1.77 -16.88 15.73
N THR A 155 2.96 -17.24 16.22
CA THR A 155 4.09 -17.68 15.38
C THR A 155 3.79 -19.00 14.67
N GLN A 156 3.12 -19.95 15.34
CA GLN A 156 2.69 -21.20 14.73
C GLN A 156 1.66 -20.97 13.62
N VAL A 157 0.70 -20.06 13.85
CA VAL A 157 -0.30 -19.65 12.86
C VAL A 157 0.38 -19.02 11.64
N LEU A 158 1.31 -18.07 11.84
CA LEU A 158 2.11 -17.49 10.76
C LEU A 158 2.83 -18.58 9.95
N GLY A 159 3.50 -19.51 10.63
CA GLY A 159 4.16 -20.64 9.98
C GLY A 159 3.21 -21.49 9.14
N GLN A 160 1.97 -21.70 9.59
CA GLN A 160 0.97 -22.44 8.82
C GLN A 160 0.51 -21.66 7.58
N ILE A 161 0.29 -20.35 7.70
CA ILE A 161 -0.07 -19.48 6.59
C ILE A 161 0.99 -19.56 5.48
N PHE A 162 2.27 -19.40 5.84
CA PHE A 162 3.35 -19.49 4.85
C PHE A 162 3.49 -20.89 4.25
N ARG A 163 3.34 -21.95 5.04
CA ARG A 163 3.36 -23.33 4.50
C ARG A 163 2.23 -23.57 3.50
N ASN A 164 1.02 -23.13 3.80
CA ASN A 164 -0.12 -23.25 2.88
C ASN A 164 0.16 -22.48 1.59
N TYR A 165 0.60 -21.23 1.69
CA TYR A 165 0.98 -20.41 0.54
C TYR A 165 2.03 -21.08 -0.35
N LEU A 166 3.10 -21.63 0.24
CA LEU A 166 4.14 -22.34 -0.51
C LEU A 166 3.61 -23.62 -1.19
N THR A 167 2.68 -24.32 -0.54
CA THR A 167 2.04 -25.52 -1.10
C THR A 167 1.17 -25.15 -2.30
N ASP A 168 0.37 -24.08 -2.18
CA ASP A 168 -0.47 -23.61 -3.27
C ASP A 168 0.38 -23.25 -4.50
N LEU A 169 1.49 -22.54 -4.31
CA LEU A 169 2.45 -22.24 -5.40
C LEU A 169 3.00 -23.50 -6.09
N GLN A 170 3.33 -24.54 -5.32
CA GLN A 170 3.84 -25.81 -5.89
C GLN A 170 2.79 -26.55 -6.71
N THR A 171 1.51 -26.47 -6.32
CA THR A 171 0.42 -27.13 -7.05
C THR A 171 0.06 -26.44 -8.36
N VAL A 172 0.27 -25.12 -8.44
CA VAL A 172 0.03 -24.32 -9.66
C VAL A 172 1.15 -24.52 -10.68
N ASP A 173 2.40 -24.66 -10.24
CA ASP A 173 3.60 -24.67 -11.11
C ASP A 173 4.22 -26.07 -11.30
N GLY A 174 3.42 -27.13 -11.45
CA GLY A 174 3.84 -28.55 -11.44
C GLY A 174 5.01 -29.02 -12.34
N ALA A 175 5.72 -28.14 -13.05
CA ALA A 175 7.01 -28.41 -13.71
C ALA A 175 8.08 -27.30 -13.59
N ASN A 176 7.80 -26.15 -12.97
CA ASN A 176 8.70 -24.97 -12.91
C ASN A 176 8.71 -24.28 -11.54
N SER A 177 8.55 -25.03 -10.44
CA SER A 177 8.70 -24.42 -9.11
C SER A 177 10.12 -23.88 -8.95
N PRO A 178 10.30 -22.60 -8.53
CA PRO A 178 11.63 -22.05 -8.23
C PRO A 178 12.33 -22.75 -7.06
N PHE A 179 11.64 -23.66 -6.37
CA PHE A 179 12.13 -24.49 -5.28
C PHE A 179 12.27 -25.97 -5.65
N ALA A 180 12.09 -26.34 -6.93
CA ALA A 180 12.42 -27.69 -7.38
C ALA A 180 13.95 -27.91 -7.25
N PRO A 181 14.40 -29.10 -6.79
CA PRO A 181 15.82 -29.42 -6.83
C PRO A 181 16.30 -29.33 -8.28
N LEU A 182 17.37 -28.56 -8.50
CA LEU A 182 18.04 -28.49 -9.81
C LEU A 182 18.52 -29.90 -10.20
N PRO A 183 18.46 -30.27 -11.50
CA PRO A 183 18.88 -31.58 -11.98
C PRO A 183 20.37 -31.87 -11.73
#